data_AF-F7AR26-F1
#
_entry.id   AF-F7AR26-F1
#
_cell.length_a   1.000
_cell.length_b   1.000
_cell.length_c   1.000
_cell.angle_alpha   90.00
_cell.angle_beta   90.00
_cell.angle_gamma   90.00
#
_symmetry.space_group_name_H-M   'P 1'
#
loop_
_entity.id
_entity.type
_entity.pdbx_description
1 polymer ?
#
loop_
_entity_poly.entity_id
_entity_poly.type
_entity_poly.pdbx_seq_one_letter_code
_entity_poly.pdbx_strand_id
1 'polypeptide(L)'
;MIETYSQPSPRSVATGPPVSMKIFMYLLTVFLITQMIVSALFAVYLHRRLDKIEDERNLHEDFVFMKTIQRCNKGEGPLSLLNCEEIRSQFEGFVKDIMLNEEVKKKGENFEMQKVLQWAQKGYYTISNNLVTLENGKQLAVKRQGLYYIYAQVTFCSNREASGQAPFIASLCLRSVSGSERILLRAANTHSSSKPCGQQSIHLGGVFELQPGASVFVNVTDPSQVSHGTGFTSFGLLKL
;
A
#
# COMPACT_ATOMS: atom_id res chain seq x y z
N MET A 1 -31.19 -28.04 -98.57
CA MET A 1 -30.04 -27.35 -97.94
C MET A 1 -30.52 -26.85 -96.60
N ILE A 2 -30.19 -27.55 -95.51
CA ILE A 2 -30.50 -27.13 -94.13
C ILE A 2 -29.14 -26.79 -93.53
N GLU A 3 -28.84 -25.50 -93.38
CA GLU A 3 -27.66 -25.04 -92.66
C GLU A 3 -27.91 -25.19 -91.16
N THR A 4 -27.24 -26.17 -90.56
CA THR A 4 -27.13 -26.32 -89.11
C THR A 4 -26.22 -25.22 -88.57
N TYR A 5 -26.82 -24.18 -87.97
CA TYR A 5 -26.10 -23.12 -87.28
C TYR A 5 -25.57 -23.65 -85.94
N SER A 6 -24.27 -23.87 -85.85
CA SER A 6 -23.59 -24.33 -84.63
C SER A 6 -23.56 -23.21 -83.59
N GLN A 7 -24.28 -23.40 -82.49
CA GLN A 7 -24.28 -22.47 -81.35
C GLN A 7 -22.95 -22.62 -80.57
N PRO A 8 -22.17 -21.55 -80.35
CA PRO A 8 -20.91 -21.66 -79.61
C PRO A 8 -21.19 -21.96 -78.12
N SER A 9 -20.44 -22.92 -77.57
CA SER A 9 -20.53 -23.34 -76.16
C SER A 9 -20.36 -22.15 -75.19
N PRO A 10 -21.13 -22.06 -74.09
CA PRO A 10 -20.99 -20.97 -73.13
C PRO A 10 -19.62 -21.04 -72.46
N ARG A 11 -18.89 -19.92 -72.45
CA ARG A 11 -17.64 -19.80 -71.69
C ARG A 11 -17.93 -19.98 -70.20
N SER A 12 -17.20 -20.88 -69.55
CA SER A 12 -17.24 -21.09 -68.11
C SER A 12 -16.85 -19.81 -67.37
N VAL A 13 -17.80 -19.21 -66.64
CA VAL A 13 -17.53 -18.12 -65.72
C VAL A 13 -16.83 -18.71 -64.50
N ALA A 14 -15.60 -18.26 -64.22
CA ALA A 14 -14.86 -18.68 -63.04
C ALA A 14 -15.57 -18.16 -61.78
N THR A 15 -16.25 -19.06 -61.07
CA THR A 15 -17.00 -18.81 -59.83
C THR A 15 -16.04 -18.70 -58.64
N GLY A 16 -15.17 -17.70 -58.65
CA GLY A 16 -14.25 -17.41 -57.55
C GLY A 16 -14.23 -15.91 -57.26
N PRO A 17 -14.26 -15.48 -55.98
CA PRO A 17 -14.16 -14.06 -55.66
C PRO A 17 -12.84 -13.52 -56.22
N PRO A 18 -12.85 -12.30 -56.80
CA PRO A 18 -11.69 -11.74 -57.48
C PRO A 18 -10.48 -11.72 -56.54
N VAL A 19 -9.30 -11.97 -57.08
CA VAL A 19 -8.05 -12.10 -56.29
C VAL A 19 -7.82 -10.89 -55.38
N SER A 20 -8.23 -9.68 -55.81
CA SER A 20 -8.16 -8.47 -54.99
C SER A 20 -9.06 -8.52 -53.74
N MET A 21 -10.23 -9.15 -53.82
CA MET A 21 -11.16 -9.30 -52.70
C MET A 21 -10.60 -10.24 -51.62
N LYS A 22 -9.86 -11.30 -52.03
CA LYS A 22 -9.18 -12.20 -51.09
C LYS A 22 -8.02 -11.51 -50.37
N ILE A 23 -7.24 -10.70 -51.09
CA ILE A 23 -6.12 -9.93 -50.52
C ILE A 23 -6.66 -8.90 -49.51
N PHE A 24 -7.71 -8.16 -49.88
CA PHE A 24 -8.33 -7.19 -48.98
C PHE A 24 -8.87 -7.87 -47.71
N MET A 25 -9.54 -9.02 -47.85
CA MET A 25 -10.06 -9.74 -46.69
C MET A 25 -8.94 -10.20 -45.74
N TYR A 26 -7.82 -10.67 -46.30
CA TYR A 26 -6.63 -11.08 -45.53
C TYR A 26 -5.99 -9.90 -44.78
N LEU A 27 -5.80 -8.77 -45.46
CA LEU A 27 -5.27 -7.55 -44.83
C LEU A 27 -6.17 -7.07 -43.69
N LEU A 28 -7.49 -7.14 -43.89
CA LEU A 28 -8.47 -6.74 -42.88
C LEU A 28 -8.44 -7.69 -41.67
N THR A 29 -8.26 -9.00 -41.88
CA THR A 29 -8.11 -9.96 -40.78
C THR A 29 -6.83 -9.71 -39.98
N VAL A 30 -5.70 -9.49 -40.65
CA VAL A 30 -4.42 -9.18 -39.99
C VAL A 30 -4.50 -7.88 -39.19
N PHE A 31 -5.15 -6.86 -39.75
CA PHE A 31 -5.35 -5.57 -39.07
C PHE A 31 -6.17 -5.74 -37.78
N LEU A 32 -7.29 -6.46 -37.84
CA LEU A 32 -8.14 -6.69 -36.68
C LEU A 32 -7.42 -7.50 -35.58
N ILE A 33 -6.65 -8.53 -35.95
CA ILE A 33 -5.86 -9.31 -35.00
C ILE A 33 -4.80 -8.44 -34.33
N THR A 34 -4.11 -7.62 -35.11
CA THR A 34 -3.09 -6.70 -34.59
C THR A 34 -3.71 -5.69 -33.63
N GLN A 35 -4.86 -5.12 -33.98
CA GLN A 35 -5.57 -4.15 -33.13
C GLN A 35 -6.02 -4.78 -31.80
N MET A 36 -6.50 -6.03 -31.82
CA MET A 36 -6.87 -6.78 -30.62
C MET A 36 -5.68 -7.01 -29.69
N ILE A 37 -4.54 -7.44 -30.23
CA ILE A 37 -3.32 -7.69 -29.45
C ILE A 37 -2.79 -6.39 -28.84
N VAL A 38 -2.71 -5.32 -29.64
CA VAL A 38 -2.25 -4.00 -29.17
C VAL A 38 -3.17 -3.46 -28.09
N SER A 39 -4.50 -3.56 -28.27
CA SER A 39 -5.48 -3.11 -27.28
C SER A 39 -5.35 -3.87 -25.96
N ALA A 40 -5.21 -5.21 -26.01
CA ALA A 40 -5.04 -6.02 -24.82
C ALA A 40 -3.74 -5.70 -24.07
N LEU A 41 -2.61 -5.56 -24.80
CA LEU A 41 -1.33 -5.17 -24.22
C LEU A 41 -1.38 -3.76 -23.62
N PHE A 42 -2.04 -2.83 -24.30
CA PHE A 42 -2.21 -1.47 -23.83
C PHE A 42 -3.11 -1.40 -22.58
N ALA A 43 -4.18 -2.19 -22.52
CA ALA A 43 -5.04 -2.29 -21.35
C ALA A 43 -4.29 -2.88 -20.13
N VAL A 44 -3.51 -3.95 -20.32
CA VAL A 44 -2.66 -4.51 -19.25
C VAL A 44 -1.60 -3.52 -18.80
N TYR A 45 -0.98 -2.81 -19.75
CA TYR A 45 -0.01 -1.76 -19.44
C TYR A 45 -0.65 -0.62 -18.65
N LEU A 46 -1.83 -0.15 -19.07
CA LEU A 46 -2.57 0.88 -18.36
C LEU A 46 -2.98 0.43 -16.97
N HIS A 47 -3.44 -0.82 -16.79
CA HIS A 47 -3.81 -1.31 -15.47
C HIS A 47 -2.61 -1.35 -14.52
N ARG A 48 -1.48 -1.90 -14.97
CA ARG A 48 -0.23 -1.89 -14.18
C ARG A 48 0.26 -0.48 -13.88
N ARG A 49 0.11 0.44 -14.85
CA ARG A 49 0.51 1.84 -14.67
C ARG A 49 -0.45 2.58 -13.75
N LEU A 50 -1.75 2.27 -13.79
CA LEU A 50 -2.76 2.79 -12.87
C LEU A 50 -2.51 2.29 -11.46
N ASP A 51 -2.22 0.99 -11.26
CA ASP A 51 -1.88 0.45 -9.94
C ASP A 51 -0.63 1.14 -9.38
N LYS A 52 0.41 1.31 -10.21
CA LYS A 52 1.63 2.04 -9.83
C LYS A 52 1.34 3.52 -9.50
N ILE A 53 0.49 4.18 -10.28
CA ILE A 53 0.10 5.57 -10.04
C ILE A 53 -0.76 5.68 -8.78
N GLU A 54 -1.64 4.72 -8.51
CA GLU A 54 -2.49 4.67 -7.31
C GLU A 54 -1.62 4.48 -6.06
N ASP A 55 -0.62 3.61 -6.11
CA ASP A 55 0.37 3.43 -5.04
C ASP A 55 1.19 4.71 -4.80
N GLU A 56 1.66 5.38 -5.86
CA GLU A 56 2.36 6.67 -5.78
C GLU A 56 1.43 7.80 -5.30
N ARG A 57 0.13 7.78 -5.64
CA ARG A 57 -0.88 8.75 -5.20
C ARG A 57 -1.27 8.56 -3.74
N ASN A 58 -1.42 7.32 -3.27
CA ASN A 58 -1.65 7.04 -1.86
C ASN A 58 -0.50 7.59 -1.00
N LEU A 59 0.75 7.38 -1.44
CA LEU A 59 1.92 7.96 -0.78
C LEU A 59 1.95 9.51 -0.88
N HIS A 60 1.44 10.09 -1.97
CA HIS A 60 1.36 11.54 -2.17
C HIS A 60 0.25 12.20 -1.34
N GLU A 61 -0.92 11.56 -1.18
CA GLU A 61 -2.01 12.08 -0.37
C GLU A 61 -1.61 12.18 1.12
N ASP A 62 -0.90 11.17 1.64
CA ASP A 62 -0.31 11.21 2.98
C ASP A 62 0.71 12.37 3.12
N PHE A 63 1.49 12.64 2.07
CA PHE A 63 2.47 13.72 2.04
C PHE A 63 1.82 15.12 1.96
N VAL A 64 0.74 15.27 1.17
CA VAL A 64 0.00 16.53 1.02
C VAL A 64 -0.77 16.86 2.30
N PHE A 65 -1.38 15.86 2.95
CA PHE A 65 -2.02 16.04 4.25
C PHE A 65 -1.01 16.51 5.30
N MET A 66 0.16 15.86 5.39
CA MET A 66 1.23 16.25 6.30
C MET A 66 1.73 17.68 6.04
N LYS A 67 1.91 18.05 4.77
CA LYS A 67 2.34 19.41 4.37
C LYS A 67 1.26 20.46 4.63
N THR A 68 -0.01 20.09 4.58
CA THR A 68 -1.16 20.97 4.87
C THR A 68 -1.27 21.26 6.37
N ILE A 69 -1.11 20.25 7.23
CA ILE A 69 -1.03 20.43 8.70
C ILE A 69 0.20 21.27 9.07
N GLN A 70 1.35 21.03 8.42
CA GLN A 70 2.56 21.82 8.65
C GLN A 70 2.39 23.29 8.24
N ARG A 71 1.59 23.59 7.20
CA ARG A 71 1.23 24.96 6.79
C ARG A 71 0.24 25.63 7.74
N CYS A 72 -0.78 24.92 8.24
CA CYS A 72 -1.64 25.44 9.31
C CYS A 72 -0.81 25.82 10.55
N ASN A 73 0.19 25.02 10.92
CA ASN A 73 1.04 25.30 12.10
C ASN A 73 1.99 26.51 11.91
N LYS A 74 2.36 26.82 10.66
CA LYS A 74 3.23 27.97 10.32
C LYS A 74 2.46 29.27 10.10
N GLY A 75 1.13 29.26 10.17
CA GLY A 75 0.30 30.46 9.99
C GLY A 75 0.27 31.01 8.55
N GLU A 76 0.73 30.23 7.57
CA GLU A 76 0.82 30.64 6.17
C GLU A 76 -0.10 29.76 5.30
N GLY A 77 -1.38 30.14 5.19
CA GLY A 77 -2.34 29.46 4.32
C GLY A 77 -3.67 30.21 4.18
N PRO A 78 -4.32 30.19 2.99
CA PRO A 78 -5.49 31.01 2.71
C PRO A 78 -6.72 30.55 3.51
N LEU A 79 -7.56 31.53 3.86
CA LEU A 79 -8.75 31.50 4.72
C LEU A 79 -9.92 30.62 4.21
N SER A 80 -9.71 29.52 3.50
CA SER A 80 -10.81 28.79 2.87
C SER A 80 -10.68 27.27 2.90
N LEU A 81 -11.73 26.67 3.50
CA LEU A 81 -12.17 25.26 3.55
C LEU A 81 -11.74 24.34 4.68
N LEU A 82 -10.73 24.67 5.48
CA LEU A 82 -10.45 23.96 6.73
C LEU A 82 -10.27 25.00 7.82
N ASN A 83 -11.16 25.03 8.81
CA ASN A 83 -11.04 25.88 9.97
C ASN A 83 -9.82 25.37 10.77
N CYS A 84 -8.60 25.84 10.41
CA CYS A 84 -7.35 25.40 11.07
C CYS A 84 -7.44 25.63 12.58
N GLU A 85 -8.23 26.60 13.05
CA GLU A 85 -8.46 26.88 14.47
C GLU A 85 -9.25 25.76 15.17
N GLU A 86 -10.27 25.20 14.51
CA GLU A 86 -11.06 24.05 14.99
C GLU A 86 -10.22 22.76 15.01
N ILE A 87 -9.48 22.49 13.93
CA ILE A 87 -8.64 21.30 13.82
C ILE A 87 -7.48 21.38 14.81
N ARG A 88 -6.88 22.57 14.98
CA ARG A 88 -5.83 22.79 15.98
C ARG A 88 -6.37 22.62 17.39
N SER A 89 -7.55 23.16 17.71
CA SER A 89 -8.12 23.02 19.07
C SER A 89 -8.49 21.56 19.39
N GLN A 90 -9.00 20.81 18.42
CA GLN A 90 -9.25 19.37 18.58
C GLN A 90 -7.94 18.58 18.73
N PHE A 91 -6.93 18.90 17.94
CA PHE A 91 -5.62 18.23 17.99
C PHE A 91 -4.87 18.57 19.28
N GLU A 92 -4.87 19.82 19.73
CA GLU A 92 -4.31 20.24 21.02
C GLU A 92 -5.06 19.59 22.19
N GLY A 93 -6.39 19.48 22.11
CA GLY A 93 -7.20 18.75 23.08
C GLY A 93 -6.78 17.28 23.17
N PHE A 94 -6.59 16.63 22.02
CA PHE A 94 -6.14 15.25 21.95
C PHE A 94 -4.71 15.05 22.48
N VAL A 95 -3.77 15.94 22.12
CA VAL A 95 -2.38 15.90 22.60
C VAL A 95 -2.32 16.16 24.11
N LYS A 96 -3.12 17.09 24.63
CA LYS A 96 -3.18 17.40 26.07
C LYS A 96 -3.78 16.25 26.86
N ASP A 97 -4.78 15.56 26.32
CA ASP A 97 -5.35 14.35 26.92
C ASP A 97 -4.35 13.17 26.94
N ILE A 98 -3.52 13.05 25.90
CA ILE A 98 -2.40 12.09 25.88
C ILE A 98 -1.35 12.44 26.95
N MET A 99 -0.94 13.71 27.04
CA MET A 99 0.07 14.17 28.01
C MET A 99 -0.41 14.02 29.47
N LEU A 100 -1.69 14.33 29.75
CA LEU A 100 -2.29 14.16 31.08
C LEU A 100 -2.44 12.69 31.48
N ASN A 101 -2.68 11.80 30.51
CA ASN A 101 -2.74 10.35 30.74
C ASN A 101 -1.34 9.71 30.93
N GLU A 102 -0.26 10.36 30.49
CA GLU A 102 1.12 9.90 30.72
C GLU A 102 1.60 10.17 32.16
N GLU A 103 1.13 11.23 32.83
CA GLU A 103 1.55 11.53 34.21
C GLU A 103 0.94 10.57 35.25
N VAL A 104 -0.20 9.94 34.95
CA VAL A 104 -0.88 9.01 35.88
C VAL A 104 -0.36 7.57 35.76
N LYS A 105 0.39 7.22 34.71
CA LYS A 105 0.99 5.86 34.54
C LYS A 105 2.47 5.78 34.92
N LYS A 106 2.86 6.38 36.06
CA LYS A 106 4.04 5.91 36.83
C LYS A 106 3.63 4.81 37.80
N LYS A 107 3.23 3.66 37.25
CA LYS A 107 3.22 2.39 37.99
C LYS A 107 3.57 1.30 37.01
N GLY A 108 4.68 0.61 37.26
CA GLY A 108 5.26 -0.38 36.37
C GLY A 108 4.23 -1.41 35.93
N GLU A 109 3.78 -1.29 34.69
CA GLU A 109 3.22 -2.41 33.94
C GLU A 109 4.33 -2.85 33.01
N ASN A 110 4.71 -4.13 33.09
CA ASN A 110 5.48 -4.79 32.05
C ASN A 110 4.84 -4.42 30.71
N PHE A 111 5.54 -3.64 29.87
CA PHE A 111 5.14 -3.44 28.48
C PHE A 111 5.13 -4.84 27.85
N GLU A 112 3.93 -5.42 27.75
CA GLU A 112 3.74 -6.84 27.54
C GLU A 112 4.45 -7.26 26.25
N MET A 113 5.53 -8.03 26.39
CA MET A 113 6.36 -8.50 25.28
C MET A 113 5.60 -9.38 24.27
N GLN A 114 4.31 -9.66 24.54
CA GLN A 114 3.37 -10.43 23.75
C GLN A 114 2.75 -9.64 22.58
N LYS A 115 2.77 -8.31 22.58
CA LYS A 115 2.08 -7.50 21.56
C LYS A 115 2.96 -7.05 20.38
N VAL A 116 4.27 -7.35 20.45
CA VAL A 116 5.24 -7.05 19.39
C VAL A 116 5.19 -8.09 18.29
N LEU A 117 5.02 -7.64 17.05
CA LEU A 117 4.93 -8.52 15.88
C LEU A 117 6.24 -9.26 15.62
N GLN A 118 6.11 -10.50 15.15
CA GLN A 118 7.23 -11.34 14.73
C GLN A 118 7.40 -11.25 13.21
N TRP A 119 8.66 -11.24 12.77
CA TRP A 119 9.09 -11.10 11.40
C TRP A 119 10.10 -12.20 11.06
N ALA A 120 10.11 -12.62 9.80
CA ALA A 120 11.05 -13.61 9.31
C ALA A 120 11.66 -13.17 7.98
N GLN A 121 12.94 -13.51 7.78
CA GLN A 121 13.63 -13.37 6.50
C GLN A 121 13.21 -14.50 5.55
N LYS A 122 11.96 -14.46 5.08
CA LYS A 122 11.36 -15.46 4.19
C LYS A 122 10.61 -14.78 3.04
N GLY A 123 10.48 -15.46 1.91
CA GLY A 123 9.84 -14.90 0.71
C GLY A 123 10.69 -13.80 0.06
N TYR A 124 10.04 -12.76 -0.46
CA TYR A 124 10.69 -11.62 -1.13
C TYR A 124 11.25 -10.58 -0.14
N TYR A 125 11.99 -11.03 0.88
CA TYR A 125 12.63 -10.13 1.85
C TYR A 125 13.88 -9.48 1.26
N THR A 126 14.23 -8.29 1.74
CA THR A 126 15.46 -7.59 1.38
C THR A 126 16.17 -7.17 2.66
N ILE A 127 17.47 -7.48 2.77
CA ILE A 127 18.30 -6.98 3.86
C ILE A 127 19.66 -6.55 3.35
N SER A 128 20.05 -5.33 3.72
CA SER A 128 21.39 -4.81 3.45
C SER A 128 22.24 -5.00 4.71
N ASN A 129 23.07 -6.05 4.74
CA ASN A 129 23.78 -6.52 5.93
C ASN A 129 24.72 -5.46 6.55
N ASN A 130 25.14 -4.45 5.79
CA ASN A 130 25.97 -3.34 6.24
C ASN A 130 25.18 -2.20 6.91
N LEU A 131 23.85 -2.19 6.82
CA LEU A 131 23.00 -1.11 7.33
C LEU A 131 22.03 -1.55 8.43
N VAL A 132 21.46 -2.75 8.33
CA VAL A 132 20.37 -3.18 9.22
C VAL A 132 20.47 -4.68 9.55
N THR A 133 20.04 -5.05 10.75
CA THR A 133 19.89 -6.44 11.20
C THR A 133 18.52 -6.68 11.80
N LEU A 134 17.93 -7.84 11.52
CA LEU A 134 16.72 -8.30 12.19
C LEU A 134 17.12 -9.04 13.48
N GLU A 135 16.80 -8.47 14.64
CA GLU A 135 17.14 -9.04 15.94
C GLU A 135 15.93 -9.72 16.56
N ASN A 136 16.15 -10.93 17.09
CA ASN A 136 15.14 -11.76 17.77
C ASN A 136 13.86 -12.00 16.96
N GLY A 137 13.87 -11.74 15.65
CA GLY A 137 12.66 -11.75 14.81
C GLY A 137 11.66 -10.63 15.12
N LYS A 138 12.01 -9.61 15.92
CA LYS A 138 11.04 -8.59 16.38
C LYS A 138 11.34 -7.17 15.93
N GLN A 139 12.62 -6.86 15.75
CA GLN A 139 13.07 -5.48 15.61
C GLN A 139 14.17 -5.34 14.56
N LEU A 140 14.17 -4.23 13.84
CA LEU A 140 15.20 -3.85 12.89
C LEU A 140 16.17 -2.90 13.57
N ALA A 141 17.40 -3.34 13.81
CA ALA A 141 18.46 -2.56 14.42
C ALA A 141 19.35 -1.93 13.34
N VAL A 142 19.56 -0.61 13.40
CA VAL A 142 20.39 0.11 12.44
C VAL A 142 21.84 0.19 12.90
N LYS A 143 22.78 0.03 11.96
CA LYS A 143 24.22 0.07 12.24
C LYS A 143 24.84 1.45 12.04
N ARG A 144 24.19 2.32 11.27
CA ARG A 144 24.72 3.63 10.89
C ARG A 144 23.75 4.73 11.26
N GLN A 145 24.28 5.88 11.69
CA GLN A 145 23.47 7.07 11.87
C GLN A 145 22.92 7.55 10.52
N GLY A 146 21.73 8.14 10.53
CA GLY A 146 21.20 8.88 9.40
C GLY A 146 19.70 9.03 9.43
N LEU A 147 19.16 9.62 8.36
CA LEU A 147 17.73 9.66 8.11
C LEU A 147 17.29 8.35 7.45
N TYR A 148 16.21 7.79 7.96
CA TYR A 148 15.61 6.56 7.46
C TYR A 148 14.14 6.80 7.17
N TYR A 149 13.69 6.35 6.01
CA TYR A 149 12.25 6.16 5.77
C TYR A 149 11.87 4.78 6.28
N ILE A 150 10.99 4.74 7.26
CA ILE A 150 10.55 3.53 7.97
C ILE A 150 9.09 3.31 7.64
N TYR A 151 8.73 2.09 7.27
CA TYR A 151 7.36 1.77 6.90
C TYR A 151 6.91 0.42 7.44
N ALA A 152 5.62 0.31 7.77
CA ALA A 152 4.98 -0.92 8.19
C ALA A 152 3.57 -1.00 7.62
N GLN A 153 3.21 -2.16 7.09
CA GLN A 153 1.83 -2.49 6.72
C GLN A 153 1.36 -3.62 7.61
N VAL A 154 0.21 -3.45 8.25
CA VAL A 154 -0.43 -4.47 9.08
C VAL A 154 -1.84 -4.68 8.56
N THR A 155 -2.10 -5.86 8.03
CA THR A 155 -3.46 -6.31 7.72
C THR A 155 -3.95 -7.19 8.85
N PHE A 156 -5.19 -6.98 9.27
CA PHE A 156 -5.82 -7.75 10.34
C PHE A 156 -7.26 -8.08 9.96
N CYS A 157 -7.76 -9.19 10.51
CA CYS A 157 -9.15 -9.60 10.37
C CYS A 157 -9.83 -9.52 11.73
N SER A 158 -10.81 -8.65 11.85
CA SER A 158 -11.48 -8.41 13.14
C SER A 158 -12.99 -8.41 13.01
N ASN A 159 -13.65 -8.73 14.13
CA ASN A 159 -15.10 -8.68 14.28
C ASN A 159 -15.44 -7.96 15.57
N ARG A 160 -16.24 -6.90 15.47
CA ARG A 160 -16.67 -6.05 16.60
C ARG A 160 -17.40 -6.83 17.69
N GLU A 161 -18.20 -7.84 17.33
CA GLU A 161 -18.90 -8.69 18.32
C GLU A 161 -17.92 -9.48 19.19
N ALA A 162 -16.78 -9.91 18.63
CA ALA A 162 -15.78 -10.73 19.32
C ALA A 162 -14.68 -9.91 20.01
N SER A 163 -14.32 -8.73 19.47
CA SER A 163 -13.17 -7.93 19.92
C SER A 163 -13.56 -6.75 20.82
N GLY A 164 -14.86 -6.44 20.93
CA GLY A 164 -15.36 -5.32 21.71
C GLY A 164 -15.29 -3.98 20.96
N GLN A 165 -15.38 -2.88 21.73
CA GLN A 165 -15.54 -1.52 21.19
C GLN A 165 -14.21 -0.81 20.90
N ALA A 166 -13.11 -1.25 21.51
CA ALA A 166 -11.81 -0.59 21.37
C ALA A 166 -11.27 -0.79 19.94
N PRO A 167 -10.60 0.20 19.34
CA PRO A 167 -10.06 0.05 18.00
C PRO A 167 -8.83 -0.87 17.97
N PHE A 168 -8.56 -1.45 16.81
CA PHE A 168 -7.27 -2.07 16.53
C PHE A 168 -6.24 -0.97 16.31
N ILE A 169 -5.14 -0.98 17.06
CA ILE A 169 -4.09 0.04 16.96
C ILE A 169 -2.78 -0.62 16.55
N ALA A 170 -2.13 -0.09 15.52
CA ALA A 170 -0.74 -0.40 15.18
C ALA A 170 0.16 0.78 15.54
N SER A 171 1.28 0.52 16.21
CA SER A 171 2.27 1.52 16.60
C SER A 171 3.65 1.12 16.10
N LEU A 172 4.31 2.02 15.37
CA LEU A 172 5.73 1.94 15.06
C LEU A 172 6.51 2.58 16.21
N CYS A 173 7.37 1.80 16.86
CA CYS A 173 8.12 2.21 18.03
C CYS A 173 9.62 2.23 17.75
N LEU A 174 10.32 3.14 18.45
CA LEU A 174 11.78 3.24 18.50
C LEU A 174 12.27 2.85 19.90
N ARG A 175 13.23 1.95 19.95
CA ARG A 175 14.07 1.67 21.12
C ARG A 175 15.44 2.31 20.90
N SER A 176 15.79 3.24 21.78
CA SER A 176 17.13 3.83 21.84
C SER A 176 18.14 2.84 22.41
N VAL A 177 19.43 3.11 22.20
CA VAL A 177 20.55 2.35 22.81
C VAL A 177 20.48 2.36 24.34
N SER A 178 19.93 3.43 24.92
CA SER A 178 19.67 3.55 26.37
C SER A 178 18.55 2.62 26.88
N GLY A 179 17.88 1.88 25.99
CA GLY A 179 16.73 1.04 26.30
C GLY A 179 15.40 1.79 26.40
N SER A 180 15.41 3.13 26.34
CA SER A 180 14.17 3.92 26.35
C SER A 180 13.37 3.69 25.07
N GLU A 181 12.08 3.44 25.21
CA GLU A 181 11.15 3.26 24.10
C GLU A 181 10.27 4.50 23.91
N ARG A 182 10.00 4.84 22.65
CA ARG A 182 9.02 5.87 22.29
C ARG A 182 8.27 5.47 21.02
N ILE A 183 7.05 5.97 20.87
CA ILE A 183 6.26 5.78 19.64
C ILE A 183 6.71 6.80 18.60
N LEU A 184 6.89 6.34 17.36
CA LEU A 184 7.17 7.19 16.20
C LEU A 184 5.90 7.51 15.42
N LEU A 185 5.10 6.47 15.12
CA LEU A 185 3.84 6.57 14.38
C LEU A 185 2.80 5.66 15.01
N ARG A 186 1.53 6.04 14.90
CA ARG A 186 0.40 5.24 15.37
C ARG A 186 -0.78 5.45 14.43
N ALA A 187 -1.49 4.36 14.13
CA ALA A 187 -2.76 4.40 13.41
C ALA A 187 -3.75 3.43 14.06
N ALA A 188 -5.02 3.74 13.92
CA ALA A 188 -6.10 3.01 14.56
C ALA A 188 -7.27 2.82 13.59
N ASN A 189 -7.82 1.62 13.57
CA ASN A 189 -9.01 1.27 12.80
C ASN A 189 -10.06 0.63 13.72
N THR A 190 -11.33 0.96 13.49
CA THR A 190 -12.43 0.32 14.20
C THR A 190 -12.69 -1.08 13.65
N HIS A 191 -13.09 -2.00 14.52
CA HIS A 191 -13.38 -3.37 14.13
C HIS A 191 -14.57 -3.46 13.17
N SER A 192 -14.47 -4.37 12.19
CA SER A 192 -15.53 -4.61 11.22
C SER A 192 -16.75 -5.32 11.85
N SER A 193 -17.93 -5.11 11.29
CA SER A 193 -19.15 -5.87 11.61
C SER A 193 -19.34 -7.12 10.73
N SER A 194 -18.43 -7.38 9.78
CA SER A 194 -18.51 -8.53 8.87
C SER A 194 -18.28 -9.87 9.58
N LYS A 195 -18.96 -10.92 9.14
CA LYS A 195 -18.82 -12.31 9.63
C LYS A 195 -18.11 -13.18 8.58
N PRO A 196 -17.14 -14.06 8.96
CA PRO A 196 -16.67 -14.29 10.33
C PRO A 196 -15.83 -13.13 10.89
N CYS A 197 -15.06 -12.44 10.05
CA CYS A 197 -14.35 -11.21 10.36
C CYS A 197 -14.20 -10.36 9.09
N GLY A 198 -14.00 -9.04 9.25
CA GLY A 198 -13.71 -8.14 8.13
C GLY A 198 -12.22 -7.80 8.09
N GLN A 199 -11.63 -7.90 6.90
CA GLN A 199 -10.23 -7.60 6.69
C GLN A 199 -10.02 -6.10 6.47
N GLN A 200 -9.05 -5.54 7.17
CA GLN A 200 -8.64 -4.14 7.06
C GLN A 200 -7.12 -4.05 7.09
N SER A 201 -6.57 -2.98 6.51
CA SER A 201 -5.13 -2.73 6.46
C SER A 201 -4.80 -1.35 7.04
N ILE A 202 -3.69 -1.29 7.76
CA ILE A 202 -3.07 -0.06 8.25
C ILE A 202 -1.70 0.07 7.60
N HIS A 203 -1.40 1.26 7.07
CA HIS A 203 -0.08 1.63 6.60
C HIS A 203 0.49 2.73 7.50
N LEU A 204 1.75 2.58 7.90
CA LEU A 204 2.53 3.56 8.66
C LEU A 204 3.80 3.85 7.86
N GLY A 205 4.12 5.11 7.62
CA GLY A 205 5.32 5.51 6.90
C GLY A 205 5.82 6.88 7.34
N GLY A 206 7.12 7.04 7.55
CA GLY A 206 7.69 8.33 7.96
C GLY A 206 9.21 8.37 7.94
N VAL A 207 9.76 9.59 7.90
CA VAL A 207 11.21 9.82 7.93
C VAL A 207 11.66 10.17 9.34
N PHE A 208 12.65 9.42 9.85
CA PHE A 208 13.18 9.61 11.20
C PHE A 208 14.70 9.56 11.20
N GLU A 209 15.32 10.38 12.04
CA GLU A 209 16.74 10.25 12.32
C GLU A 209 16.96 9.12 13.33
N LEU A 210 17.83 8.17 12.98
CA LEU A 210 18.19 7.05 13.83
C LEU A 210 19.67 7.09 14.19
N GLN A 211 19.96 6.78 15.45
CA GLN A 211 21.32 6.64 15.97
C GLN A 211 21.83 5.21 15.76
N PRO A 212 23.17 4.99 15.68
CA PRO A 212 23.73 3.65 15.60
C PRO A 212 23.30 2.80 16.79
N GLY A 213 22.87 1.56 16.53
CA GLY A 213 22.37 0.64 17.56
C GLY A 213 20.93 0.89 18.00
N ALA A 214 20.25 1.90 17.46
CA ALA A 214 18.81 2.07 17.70
C ALA A 214 18.01 1.00 16.93
N SER A 215 16.90 0.57 17.51
CA SER A 215 16.07 -0.49 16.95
C SER A 215 14.63 -0.03 16.80
N VAL A 216 13.98 -0.39 15.70
CA VAL A 216 12.56 -0.12 15.47
C VAL A 216 11.76 -1.40 15.41
N PHE A 217 10.53 -1.35 15.93
CA PHE A 217 9.63 -2.51 16.00
C PHE A 217 8.17 -2.07 15.89
N VAL A 218 7.30 -3.02 15.58
CA VAL A 218 5.86 -2.77 15.43
C VAL A 218 5.10 -3.48 16.54
N ASN A 219 4.25 -2.72 17.23
CA ASN A 219 3.37 -3.18 18.29
C ASN A 219 1.90 -3.05 17.84
N VAL A 220 1.06 -4.01 18.20
CA VAL A 220 -0.38 -3.98 17.89
C VAL A 220 -1.23 -4.25 19.13
N THR A 221 -2.51 -3.89 19.12
CA THR A 221 -3.43 -4.17 20.23
C THR A 221 -3.64 -5.66 20.46
N ASP A 222 -3.85 -6.41 19.37
CA ASP A 222 -4.08 -7.86 19.41
C ASP A 222 -3.37 -8.56 18.24
N PRO A 223 -2.22 -9.21 18.48
CA PRO A 223 -1.47 -9.88 17.42
C PRO A 223 -2.18 -11.11 16.86
N SER A 224 -3.16 -11.70 17.56
CA SER A 224 -3.88 -12.88 17.09
C SER A 224 -4.79 -12.59 15.89
N GLN A 225 -5.15 -11.32 15.69
CA GLN A 225 -6.00 -10.85 14.59
C GLN A 225 -5.20 -10.55 13.31
N VAL A 226 -3.87 -10.57 13.37
CA VAL A 226 -3.02 -10.17 12.25
C VAL A 226 -3.00 -11.24 11.18
N SER A 227 -3.24 -10.82 9.94
CA SER A 227 -3.19 -11.67 8.76
C SER A 227 -1.74 -11.82 8.29
N HIS A 228 -1.26 -13.07 8.25
CA HIS A 228 0.11 -13.44 7.84
C HIS A 228 0.20 -14.01 6.42
N GLY A 229 -0.87 -13.94 5.63
CA GLY A 229 -0.81 -14.36 4.22
C GLY A 229 0.18 -13.50 3.42
N THR A 230 0.65 -14.03 2.30
CA THR A 230 1.69 -13.40 1.48
C THR A 230 1.31 -11.98 1.08
N GLY A 231 2.15 -11.00 1.47
CA GLY A 231 2.00 -9.59 1.11
C GLY A 231 1.05 -8.77 1.99
N PHE A 232 0.32 -9.39 2.93
CA PHE A 232 -0.61 -8.67 3.80
C PHE A 232 0.09 -7.82 4.86
N THR A 233 1.03 -8.43 5.60
CA THR A 233 1.72 -7.77 6.70
C THR A 233 3.22 -7.74 6.44
N SER A 234 3.81 -6.54 6.42
CA SER A 234 5.21 -6.32 6.09
C SER A 234 5.81 -5.16 6.89
N PHE A 235 7.13 -5.20 7.08
CA PHE A 235 7.88 -4.18 7.83
C PHE A 235 9.25 -3.96 7.19
N GLY A 236 9.63 -2.71 7.00
CA GLY A 236 10.88 -2.37 6.36
C GLY A 236 11.37 -0.97 6.67
N LEU A 237 12.58 -0.71 6.21
CA LEU A 237 13.20 0.61 6.25
C LEU A 237 14.18 0.75 5.08
N LEU A 238 14.44 2.00 4.70
CA LEU A 238 15.52 2.35 3.79
C LEU A 238 16.23 3.59 4.32
N LYS A 239 17.54 3.63 4.13
CA LYS A 239 18.37 4.78 4.50
C LYS A 239 18.32 5.82 3.37
N LEU A 240 18.17 7.09 3.74
CA LEU A 240 18.30 8.24 2.84
C LEU A 240 19.75 8.70 2.70
#